data_AF-A0A9E5SYG4-F1
#
_entry.id   AF-A0A9E5SYG4-F1
#
_cell.length_a   1.000
_cell.length_b   1.000
_cell.length_c   1.000
_cell.angle_alpha   90.00
_cell.angle_beta   90.00
_cell.angle_gamma   90.00
#
_symmetry.space_group_name_H-M   'P 1'
#
loop_
_entity.id
_entity.type
_entity.pdbx_description
1 polymer ?
#
loop_
_entity_poly.entity_id
_entity_poly.type
_entity_poly.pdbx_seq_one_letter_code
_entity_poly.pdbx_strand_id
1 'polypeptide(L)'
;MANFDDFKQKTTEAAEYIAARSINLAKAAAEKTKLIAKISRIKAEIITEKDSVRRAYLELGKLYYMNFRDDAAPTLAAACDKISASLAEIMIKKAQIEECKAELKNSDKSQLNDEPAEVWPDTEEIECCAKTDDET
;
A
#
# COMPACT_ATOMS: atom_id res chain seq x y z
N MET A 1 -40.10 -59.49 15.48
CA MET A 1 -40.36 -58.24 14.75
C MET A 1 -39.45 -57.17 15.34
N ALA A 2 -38.33 -56.86 14.69
CA ALA A 2 -37.53 -55.71 15.07
C ALA A 2 -38.31 -54.45 14.67
N ASN A 3 -38.54 -53.56 15.63
CA ASN A 3 -39.49 -52.46 15.56
C ASN A 3 -38.95 -51.29 14.71
N PHE A 4 -39.82 -50.77 13.84
CA PHE A 4 -39.63 -49.51 13.11
C PHE A 4 -39.38 -48.31 14.05
N ASP A 5 -39.90 -48.39 15.29
CA ASP A 5 -39.69 -47.38 16.32
C ASP A 5 -38.23 -47.33 16.81
N ASP A 6 -37.51 -48.45 16.86
CA ASP A 6 -36.07 -48.48 17.22
C ASP A 6 -35.23 -47.77 16.15
N PHE A 7 -35.63 -47.89 14.88
CA PHE A 7 -34.98 -47.21 13.76
C PHE A 7 -35.26 -45.69 13.78
N LYS A 8 -36.49 -45.29 14.08
CA LYS A 8 -36.83 -43.87 14.28
C LYS A 8 -36.05 -43.26 15.44
N GLN A 9 -35.94 -43.97 16.55
CA GLN A 9 -35.22 -43.48 17.73
C GLN A 9 -33.71 -43.32 17.44
N LYS A 10 -33.08 -44.29 16.77
CA LYS A 10 -31.68 -44.18 16.35
C LYS A 10 -31.43 -43.05 15.34
N THR A 11 -32.37 -42.80 14.43
CA THR A 11 -32.23 -41.71 13.45
C THR A 11 -32.38 -40.34 14.11
N THR A 12 -33.25 -40.18 15.11
CA THR A 12 -33.36 -38.94 15.90
C THR A 12 -32.11 -38.68 16.73
N GLU A 13 -31.57 -39.69 17.42
CA GLU A 13 -30.35 -39.55 18.23
C GLU A 13 -29.13 -39.21 17.36
N ALA A 14 -29.01 -39.84 16.19
CA ALA A 14 -27.97 -39.49 15.23
C ALA A 14 -28.11 -38.05 14.69
N ALA A 15 -29.34 -37.61 14.43
CA ALA A 15 -29.60 -36.24 14.00
C ALA A 15 -29.22 -35.21 15.08
N GLU A 16 -29.54 -35.47 16.35
CA GLU A 16 -29.17 -34.61 17.47
C GLU A 16 -27.65 -34.57 17.69
N TYR A 17 -26.96 -35.72 17.59
CA TYR A 17 -25.50 -35.78 17.68
C TYR A 17 -24.83 -34.98 16.56
N ILE A 18 -25.31 -35.13 15.32
CA ILE A 18 -24.80 -34.37 14.16
C ILE A 18 -25.05 -32.87 14.35
N ALA A 19 -26.24 -32.48 14.82
CA ALA A 19 -26.57 -31.08 15.10
C ALA A 19 -25.67 -30.48 16.20
N ALA A 20 -25.46 -31.20 17.31
CA ALA A 20 -24.56 -30.75 18.37
C ALA A 20 -23.11 -30.62 17.87
N ARG A 21 -22.63 -31.58 17.07
CA ARG A 21 -21.28 -31.55 16.49
C ARG A 21 -21.12 -30.38 15.51
N SER A 22 -22.09 -30.14 14.63
CA SER A 22 -22.05 -29.05 13.66
C SER A 22 -22.07 -27.68 14.33
N ILE A 23 -22.88 -27.49 15.37
CA ILE A 23 -22.89 -26.26 16.18
C ILE A 23 -21.54 -26.02 16.85
N ASN A 24 -20.91 -27.06 17.42
CA ASN A 24 -19.60 -26.93 18.03
C ASN A 24 -18.51 -26.59 17.00
N LEU A 25 -18.54 -27.20 15.81
CA LEU A 25 -17.65 -26.83 14.71
C LEU A 25 -17.87 -25.38 14.26
N ALA A 26 -19.13 -24.95 14.10
CA ALA A 26 -19.46 -23.60 13.71
C ALA A 26 -18.95 -22.57 14.73
N LYS A 27 -19.09 -22.84 16.03
CA LYS A 27 -18.54 -22.00 17.10
C LYS A 27 -17.01 -21.91 17.03
N ALA A 28 -16.34 -23.05 16.86
CA ALA A 28 -14.88 -23.08 16.74
C ALA A 28 -14.37 -22.35 15.49
N ALA A 29 -15.08 -22.49 14.36
CA ALA A 29 -14.79 -21.75 13.14
C ALA A 29 -14.99 -20.24 13.33
N ALA A 30 -16.08 -19.83 13.97
CA ALA A 30 -16.37 -18.43 14.25
C ALA A 30 -15.28 -17.77 15.10
N GLU A 31 -14.78 -18.44 16.15
CA GLU A 31 -13.66 -17.91 16.95
C GLU A 31 -12.37 -17.77 16.14
N LYS A 32 -12.04 -18.74 15.28
CA LYS A 32 -10.89 -18.62 14.36
C LYS A 32 -11.05 -17.45 13.40
N THR A 33 -12.24 -17.25 12.83
CA THR A 33 -12.51 -16.12 11.93
C THR A 33 -12.36 -14.78 12.65
N LYS A 34 -12.80 -14.66 13.92
CA LYS A 34 -12.58 -13.45 14.72
C LYS A 34 -11.10 -13.14 14.91
N LEU A 35 -10.28 -14.16 15.18
CA LEU A 35 -8.83 -13.99 15.31
C LEU A 35 -8.19 -13.58 13.97
N ILE A 36 -8.57 -14.21 12.87
CA ILE A 36 -8.07 -13.86 11.53
C ILE A 36 -8.47 -12.41 11.18
N ALA A 37 -9.70 -12.00 11.48
CA ALA A 37 -10.15 -10.62 11.28
C ALA A 37 -9.37 -9.62 12.15
N LYS A 38 -9.03 -9.99 13.39
CA LYS A 38 -8.18 -9.17 14.25
C LYS A 38 -6.76 -9.06 13.70
N ILE A 39 -6.19 -10.17 13.22
CA ILE A 39 -4.86 -10.20 12.60
C ILE A 39 -4.84 -9.35 11.34
N SER A 40 -5.84 -9.46 10.46
CA SER A 40 -5.91 -8.66 9.24
C SER A 40 -6.03 -7.17 9.54
N ARG A 41 -6.83 -6.79 10.55
CA ARG A 41 -6.91 -5.41 11.04
C ARG A 41 -5.55 -4.89 11.50
N ILE A 42 -4.86 -5.63 12.38
CA ILE A 42 -3.53 -5.24 12.89
C ILE A 42 -2.51 -5.15 11.75
N LYS A 43 -2.55 -6.08 10.78
CA LYS A 43 -1.67 -6.02 9.60
C LYS A 43 -1.92 -4.77 8.75
N ALA A 44 -3.18 -4.39 8.55
CA ALA A 44 -3.52 -3.16 7.85
C ALA A 44 -3.00 -1.92 8.60
N GLU A 45 -3.18 -1.88 9.92
CA GLU A 45 -2.64 -0.80 10.78
C GLU A 45 -1.11 -0.71 10.68
N ILE A 46 -0.39 -1.85 10.64
CA ILE A 46 1.07 -1.87 10.44
C ILE A 46 1.46 -1.26 9.09
N ILE A 47 0.72 -1.52 8.02
CA ILE A 47 1.02 -0.97 6.69
C ILE A 47 0.84 0.55 6.73
N THR A 48 -0.28 1.03 7.27
CA THR A 48 -0.53 2.48 7.43
C THR A 48 0.57 3.15 8.26
N GLU A 49 0.99 2.53 9.36
CA GLU A 49 2.04 3.09 10.22
C GLU A 49 3.41 3.11 9.52
N LYS A 50 3.73 2.08 8.73
CA LYS A 50 4.96 2.08 7.92
C LYS A 50 5.01 3.23 6.91
N ASP A 51 3.87 3.55 6.29
CA ASP A 51 3.77 4.67 5.36
C ASP A 51 3.85 6.02 6.09
N SER A 52 3.23 6.12 7.28
CA SER A 52 3.40 7.26 8.18
C SER A 52 4.88 7.51 8.50
N VAL A 53 5.61 6.46 8.89
CA VAL A 53 7.06 6.54 9.19
C VAL A 53 7.86 6.95 7.95
N ARG A 54 7.57 6.41 6.76
CA ARG A 54 8.24 6.82 5.51
C ARG A 54 8.03 8.30 5.24
N ARG A 55 6.79 8.80 5.34
CA ARG A 55 6.48 10.22 5.15
C ARG A 55 7.21 11.11 6.16
N ALA A 56 7.24 10.71 7.43
CA ALA A 56 7.98 11.43 8.46
C ALA A 56 9.49 11.49 8.17
N TYR A 57 10.10 10.41 7.67
CA TYR A 57 11.52 10.43 7.26
C TYR A 57 11.77 11.34 6.06
N LEU A 58 10.87 11.36 5.07
CA LEU A 58 10.98 12.25 3.92
C LEU A 58 10.87 13.72 4.35
N GLU A 59 9.89 14.04 5.19
CA GLU A 59 9.69 15.40 5.71
C GLU A 59 10.89 15.85 6.54
N LEU A 60 11.43 14.99 7.40
CA LEU A 60 12.64 15.25 8.17
C LEU A 60 13.83 15.54 7.24
N GLY A 61 14.04 14.72 6.22
CA GLY A 61 15.12 14.92 5.24
C GLY A 61 14.97 16.22 4.46
N LYS A 62 13.73 16.57 4.06
CA LYS A 62 13.42 17.84 3.40
C LYS A 62 13.72 19.04 4.30
N LEU A 63 13.23 19.02 5.55
CA LEU A 63 13.51 20.08 6.53
C LEU A 63 15.01 20.19 6.79
N TYR A 64 15.72 19.06 6.91
CA TYR A 64 17.16 19.06 7.09
C TYR A 64 17.87 19.73 5.91
N TYR A 65 17.58 19.31 4.68
CA TYR A 65 18.18 19.87 3.48
C TYR A 65 17.89 21.38 3.32
N MET A 66 16.67 21.83 3.63
CA MET A 66 16.32 23.24 3.53
C MET A 66 17.11 24.12 4.51
N ASN A 67 17.34 23.65 5.74
CA ASN A 67 17.91 24.45 6.82
C ASN A 67 19.42 24.27 7.01
N PHE A 68 19.96 23.09 6.68
CA PHE A 68 21.31 22.68 7.08
C PHE A 68 22.18 22.16 5.94
N ARG A 69 21.73 22.17 4.67
CA ARG A 69 22.53 21.63 3.55
C ARG A 69 23.91 22.30 3.41
N ASP A 70 24.02 23.58 3.75
CA ASP A 70 25.23 24.39 3.55
C ASP A 70 26.25 24.21 4.71
N ASP A 71 25.82 23.65 5.85
CA ASP A 71 26.66 23.34 7.03
C ASP A 71 26.45 21.88 7.49
N ALA A 72 26.21 20.99 6.53
CA ALA A 72 25.96 19.59 6.82
C ALA A 72 27.23 18.88 7.30
N ALA A 73 27.10 18.04 8.33
CA ALA A 73 28.20 17.18 8.76
C ALA A 73 28.73 16.31 7.59
N PRO A 74 30.03 15.93 7.57
CA PRO A 74 30.63 15.22 6.43
C PRO A 74 29.91 13.93 6.03
N THR A 75 29.26 13.25 6.98
CA THR A 75 28.48 12.03 6.75
C THR A 75 27.18 12.28 5.96
N LEU A 76 26.66 13.51 6.00
CA LEU A 76 25.43 13.93 5.33
C LEU A 76 25.68 14.85 4.14
N ALA A 77 26.86 15.48 4.05
CA ALA A 77 27.26 16.36 2.96
C ALA A 77 27.11 15.69 1.58
N ALA A 78 27.62 14.46 1.42
CA ALA A 78 27.50 13.73 0.16
C ALA A 78 26.05 13.47 -0.27
N ALA A 79 25.14 13.25 0.70
CA ALA A 79 23.72 13.09 0.41
C ALA A 79 23.08 14.42 -0.01
N CYS A 80 23.43 15.52 0.65
CA CYS A 80 22.98 16.86 0.27
C CYS A 80 23.47 17.25 -1.12
N ASP A 81 24.74 17.01 -1.44
CA ASP A 81 25.32 17.27 -2.76
C ASP A 81 24.61 16.50 -3.86
N LYS A 82 24.31 15.22 -3.61
CA LYS A 82 23.53 14.39 -4.54
C LYS A 82 22.13 14.96 -4.78
N ILE A 83 21.43 15.39 -3.72
CA ILE A 83 20.12 16.03 -3.84
C ILE A 83 20.22 17.31 -4.69
N SER A 84 21.20 18.17 -4.39
CA SER A 84 21.45 19.40 -5.14
C SER A 84 21.71 19.14 -6.63
N ALA A 85 22.55 18.15 -6.95
CA ALA A 85 22.86 17.78 -8.32
C ALA A 85 21.61 17.28 -9.07
N SER A 86 20.82 16.39 -8.45
CA SER A 86 19.57 15.90 -9.05
C SER A 86 18.54 17.01 -9.24
N LEU A 87 18.43 17.97 -8.31
CA LEU A 87 17.56 19.13 -8.47
C LEU A 87 17.97 20.01 -9.65
N ALA A 88 19.27 20.22 -9.84
CA ALA A 88 19.80 20.96 -10.99
C ALA A 88 19.48 20.23 -12.31
N GLU A 89 19.67 18.92 -12.38
CA GLU A 89 19.31 18.12 -13.56
C GLU A 89 17.80 18.17 -13.86
N ILE A 90 16.94 18.13 -12.83
CA ILE A 90 15.49 18.28 -13.00
C ILE A 90 15.17 19.64 -13.60
N MET A 91 15.81 20.72 -13.15
CA MET A 91 15.60 22.05 -13.72
C MET A 91 16.01 22.11 -15.19
N ILE A 92 17.15 21.52 -15.55
CA ILE A 92 17.62 21.43 -16.94
C ILE A 92 16.60 20.67 -17.79
N LYS A 93 16.16 19.49 -17.34
CA LYS A 93 15.18 18.67 -18.07
C LYS A 93 13.83 19.36 -18.21
N LYS A 94 13.38 20.09 -17.18
CA LYS A 94 12.16 20.90 -17.26
C LYS A 94 12.29 22.01 -18.31
N ALA A 95 13.43 22.69 -18.37
CA ALA A 95 13.67 23.70 -19.39
C ALA A 95 13.66 23.09 -20.81
N GLN A 96 14.27 21.92 -21.00
CA GLN A 96 14.23 21.18 -22.27
C GLN A 96 12.80 20.80 -22.68
N ILE A 97 11.97 20.36 -21.73
CA ILE A 97 10.55 20.07 -21.99
C ILE A 97 9.82 21.33 -22.49
N GLU A 98 10.05 22.48 -21.86
CA GLU A 98 9.42 23.74 -22.28
C GLU A 98 9.92 24.22 -23.65
N GLU A 99 11.19 24.04 -23.97
CA GLU A 99 11.75 24.30 -25.30
C GLU A 99 11.09 23.40 -26.36
N CYS A 100 11.03 22.08 -26.13
CA CYS A 100 10.35 21.15 -27.03
C CYS A 100 8.87 21.49 -27.22
N LYS A 101 8.16 21.91 -26.16
CA LYS A 101 6.76 22.38 -26.27
C LYS A 101 6.66 23.64 -27.13
N ALA A 102 7.58 24.58 -27.00
CA ALA A 102 7.59 25.80 -27.82
C ALA A 102 7.87 25.50 -29.30
N GLU A 103 8.81 24.59 -29.60
CA GLU A 103 9.08 24.12 -30.96
C GLU A 103 7.86 23.43 -31.58
N LEU A 104 7.13 22.62 -30.81
CA LEU A 104 5.88 22.00 -31.23
C LEU A 104 4.82 23.06 -31.58
N LYS A 105 4.63 24.07 -30.70
CA LYS A 105 3.67 25.17 -30.93
C LYS A 105 4.02 26.02 -32.17
N ASN A 106 5.30 26.13 -32.53
CA ASN A 106 5.76 26.86 -33.71
C ASN A 106 5.67 26.04 -35.02
N SER A 107 5.71 24.71 -34.92
CA SER A 107 5.62 23.80 -36.08
C SER A 107 4.18 23.42 -36.44
N ASP A 108 3.22 23.62 -35.54
CA ASP A 108 1.80 23.30 -35.75
C ASP A 108 0.91 24.55 -35.72
N LYS A 109 0.43 25.01 -36.89
CA LYS A 109 -0.67 26.00 -37.00
C LYS A 109 -2.04 25.35 -36.77
N SER A 110 -2.18 24.50 -35.77
CA SER A 110 -3.49 24.00 -35.34
C SER A 110 -3.53 23.86 -33.82
N GLN A 111 -4.60 24.41 -33.25
CA GLN A 111 -4.77 24.57 -31.81
C GLN A 111 -4.82 23.21 -31.11
N LEU A 112 -3.97 23.02 -30.11
CA LEU A 112 -4.13 22.00 -29.10
C LEU A 112 -4.17 22.66 -27.73
N ASN A 113 -5.27 22.38 -27.03
CA ASN A 113 -5.60 22.88 -25.71
C ASN A 113 -4.47 22.62 -24.71
N ASP A 114 -4.21 23.60 -23.85
CA ASP A 114 -3.28 23.47 -22.74
C ASP A 114 -3.81 22.38 -21.77
N GLU A 115 -3.26 21.18 -21.86
CA GLU A 115 -3.35 20.18 -20.81
C GLU A 115 -2.36 20.58 -19.70
N PRO A 116 -2.80 20.72 -18.44
CA PRO A 116 -1.94 21.20 -17.37
C PRO A 116 -0.77 20.23 -17.24
N ALA A 117 0.45 20.78 -17.29
CA ALA A 117 1.66 20.06 -16.97
C ALA A 117 1.40 19.26 -15.68
N GLU A 118 1.55 17.94 -15.74
CA GLU A 118 1.55 17.07 -14.57
C GLU A 118 2.57 17.61 -13.57
N VAL A 119 2.07 18.43 -12.66
CA VAL A 119 2.61 18.58 -11.32
C VAL A 119 2.58 17.17 -10.79
N TRP A 120 3.76 16.58 -10.65
CA TRP A 120 3.90 15.29 -9.98
C TRP A 120 3.11 15.40 -8.67
N PRO A 121 2.11 14.53 -8.43
CA PRO A 121 1.60 14.39 -7.08
C PRO A 121 2.79 13.99 -6.21
N ASP A 122 2.97 14.72 -5.12
CA ASP A 122 3.94 14.44 -4.07
C ASP A 122 4.00 12.93 -3.77
N THR A 123 5.13 12.24 -4.03
CA THR A 123 5.62 10.99 -3.39
C THR A 123 4.61 9.93 -2.87
N GLU A 124 3.40 9.85 -3.38
CA GLU A 124 2.34 8.92 -2.97
C GLU A 124 2.10 7.96 -4.13
N GLU A 125 3.02 7.02 -4.31
CA GLU A 125 2.85 5.71 -4.96
C GLU A 125 4.23 5.06 -5.13
N ILE A 126 4.82 4.60 -4.02
CA ILE A 126 5.68 3.41 -4.08
C ILE A 126 4.83 2.28 -3.52
N GLU A 127 3.84 1.88 -4.32
CA GLU A 127 3.19 0.60 -4.19
C GLU A 127 4.21 -0.48 -4.58
N CYS A 128 4.98 -0.97 -3.61
CA CYS A 128 5.61 -2.27 -3.71
C CYS A 128 4.75 -3.26 -2.94
N CYS A 129 3.76 -3.78 -3.66
CA CYS A 129 3.03 -5.00 -3.35
C CYS A 129 3.96 -6.04 -2.74
N ALA A 130 3.73 -6.38 -1.48
CA ALA A 130 4.21 -7.63 -0.91
C ALA A 130 3.52 -8.77 -1.66
N LYS A 131 4.20 -9.34 -2.65
CA LYS A 131 3.89 -10.69 -3.08
C LYS A 131 4.33 -11.61 -1.93
N THR A 132 3.39 -11.98 -1.08
CA THR A 132 3.50 -13.24 -0.36
C THR A 132 3.00 -14.29 -1.33
N ASP A 133 3.94 -14.92 -2.03
CA ASP A 133 3.69 -16.18 -2.70
C ASP A 133 3.22 -17.17 -1.64
N ASP A 134 1.95 -17.53 -1.78
CA ASP A 134 1.27 -18.58 -1.08
C ASP A 134 1.66 -19.89 -1.79
N GLU A 135 2.70 -20.57 -1.29
CA GLU A 135 3.00 -21.94 -1.69
C GLU A 135 3.02 -22.86 -0.46
N THR A 136 1.87 -23.52 -0.30
CA THR A 136 1.63 -24.93 0.14
C THR A 136 2.33 -25.47 1.38
#